data_AF-A0A5D0UN78-F1
#
_entry.id   AF-A0A5D0UN78-F1
#
_cell.length_a   1.000
_cell.length_b   1.000
_cell.length_c   1.000
_cell.angle_alpha   90.00
_cell.angle_beta   90.00
_cell.angle_gamma   90.00
#
_symmetry.space_group_name_H-M   'P 1'
#
loop_
_entity.id
_entity.type
_entity.pdbx_description
1 polymer ?
#
loop_
_entity_poly.entity_id
_entity_poly.type
_entity_poly.pdbx_seq_one_letter_code
_entity_poly.pdbx_strand_id
1 'polypeptide(L)'
;MLDDVRVLRDAVAEYRAAATAAGLDWPSHAEAPVAQPPDLVYRLFDVDHVAEQLTWFQSQKWPPRRLLPNGGWIMPWPTNGGEELDTLAISIGTPFPWRHQVRLFNFEHLVYTFVLAGDHEGEIWRYEFTPDVWGSARAATSLAALFSGWTTGITAGAVVYDELNGWLQLREGAQDDVAMLRERVPDVDFLTFPIYVADESLLRARQRECGVDMDCIERGFDCYEELFDTVRATRRSLGI
;
A
#
# COMPACT_ATOMS: atom_id res chain seq x y z
N MET A 1 0.55 -13.38 5.06
CA MET A 1 1.45 -14.06 6.05
C MET A 1 2.06 -12.97 6.91
N LEU A 2 1.88 -13.06 8.22
CA LEU A 2 2.42 -12.07 9.13
C LEU A 2 3.90 -12.35 9.43
N ASP A 3 4.77 -11.40 9.10
CA ASP A 3 6.13 -11.34 9.61
C ASP A 3 6.18 -11.28 11.15
N ASP A 4 7.27 -11.79 11.73
CA ASP A 4 7.66 -11.40 13.08
C ASP A 4 7.90 -9.87 13.13
N VAL A 5 7.44 -9.19 14.19
CA VAL A 5 7.64 -7.74 14.37
C VAL A 5 9.11 -7.35 14.29
N ARG A 6 10.04 -8.21 14.73
CA ARG A 6 11.49 -7.99 14.59
C ARG A 6 11.90 -7.93 13.12
N VAL A 7 11.39 -8.82 12.27
CA VAL A 7 11.70 -8.84 10.84
C VAL A 7 11.23 -7.53 10.18
N LEU A 8 10.05 -7.04 10.57
CA LEU A 8 9.58 -5.75 10.10
C LEU A 8 10.46 -4.57 10.59
N ARG A 9 10.86 -4.58 11.87
CA ARG A 9 11.77 -3.55 12.42
C ARG A 9 13.07 -3.48 11.65
N ASP A 10 13.67 -4.64 11.39
CA ASP A 10 14.93 -4.76 10.66
C ASP A 10 14.77 -4.24 9.23
N ALA A 11 13.73 -4.67 8.50
CA ALA A 11 13.44 -4.20 7.14
C ALA A 11 13.21 -2.68 7.07
N VAL A 12 12.49 -2.11 8.04
CA VAL A 12 12.28 -0.66 8.13
C VAL A 12 13.59 0.06 8.44
N ALA A 13 14.43 -0.45 9.33
CA ALA A 13 15.72 0.14 9.67
C ALA A 13 16.67 0.14 8.46
N GLU A 14 16.71 -0.97 7.71
CA GLU A 14 17.49 -1.09 6.47
C GLU A 14 17.01 -0.10 5.40
N TYR A 15 15.70 0.01 5.21
CA TYR A 15 15.13 1.00 4.29
C TYR A 15 15.53 2.43 4.66
N ARG A 16 15.41 2.80 5.95
CA ARG A 16 15.82 4.12 6.44
C ARG A 16 17.30 4.38 6.12
N ALA A 17 18.17 3.40 6.39
CA ALA A 17 19.59 3.52 6.12
C ALA A 17 19.88 3.70 4.61
N ALA A 18 19.24 2.91 3.75
CA ALA A 18 19.39 3.02 2.30
C ALA A 18 18.86 4.37 1.76
N ALA A 19 17.70 4.81 2.24
CA ALA A 19 17.11 6.09 1.86
C ALA A 19 18.00 7.27 2.28
N THR A 20 18.56 7.25 3.49
CA THR A 20 19.53 8.25 3.94
C THR A 20 20.80 8.23 3.09
N ALA A 21 21.33 7.04 2.78
CA ALA A 21 22.51 6.91 1.92
C ALA A 21 22.26 7.41 0.49
N ALA A 22 21.02 7.32 0.00
CA ALA A 22 20.61 7.85 -1.30
C ALA A 22 20.42 9.37 -1.32
N GLY A 23 20.45 10.05 -0.16
CA GLY A 23 20.34 11.51 -0.07
C GLY A 23 19.02 12.02 0.53
N LEU A 24 18.10 11.14 0.92
CA LEU A 24 16.87 11.55 1.60
C LEU A 24 17.18 11.93 3.05
N ASP A 25 16.79 13.14 3.48
CA ASP A 25 16.81 13.56 4.88
C ASP A 25 15.76 12.79 5.70
N TRP A 26 16.09 11.55 6.05
CA TRP A 26 15.29 10.72 6.93
C TRP A 26 15.53 11.13 8.38
N PRO A 27 14.57 11.76 9.06
CA PRO A 27 14.80 12.23 10.42
C PRO A 27 14.98 11.05 11.36
N SER A 28 15.97 11.12 12.23
CA SER A 28 16.09 10.18 13.34
C SER A 28 14.82 10.27 14.20
N HIS A 29 14.17 9.13 14.41
CA HIS A 29 12.96 9.03 15.23
C HIS A 29 13.17 7.93 16.26
N ALA A 30 13.06 8.28 17.54
CA ALA A 30 13.09 7.29 18.60
C ALA A 30 11.87 6.38 18.47
N GLU A 31 12.05 5.06 18.57
CA GLU A 31 10.92 4.15 18.52
C GLU A 31 9.92 4.52 19.62
N ALA A 32 8.66 4.62 19.21
CA ALA A 32 7.58 4.82 20.14
C ALA A 32 7.07 3.46 20.65
N PRO A 33 6.66 3.36 21.93
CA PRO A 33 5.99 2.18 22.44
C PRO A 33 4.80 1.82 21.57
N VAL A 34 4.55 0.52 21.39
CA VAL A 34 3.38 0.03 20.67
C VAL A 34 2.12 0.56 21.37
N ALA A 35 1.26 1.21 20.59
CA ALA A 35 0.00 1.76 21.06
C ALA A 35 -1.16 0.92 20.55
N GLN A 36 -2.23 0.85 21.33
CA GLN A 36 -3.46 0.19 20.91
C GLN A 36 -4.10 0.98 19.75
N PRO A 37 -4.63 0.29 18.73
CA PRO A 37 -5.47 0.92 17.72
C PRO A 37 -6.68 1.62 18.35
N PRO A 38 -7.14 2.75 17.79
CA PRO A 38 -8.39 3.36 18.21
C PRO A 38 -9.58 2.40 18.05
N ASP A 39 -10.55 2.42 18.96
CA ASP A 39 -11.79 1.62 18.89
C ASP A 39 -12.52 1.76 17.55
N LEU A 40 -12.40 2.95 16.93
CA LEU A 40 -12.95 3.24 15.61
C LEU A 40 -12.45 2.26 14.55
N VAL A 41 -11.19 1.82 14.60
CA VAL A 41 -10.57 0.90 13.62
C VAL A 41 -11.33 -0.41 13.57
N TYR A 42 -11.51 -1.07 14.72
CA TYR A 42 -12.25 -2.33 14.83
C TYR A 42 -13.66 -2.22 14.27
N ARG A 43 -14.36 -1.12 14.60
CA ARG A 43 -15.73 -0.88 14.14
C ARG A 43 -15.82 -0.60 12.64
N LEU A 44 -14.93 0.23 12.09
CA LEU A 44 -14.97 0.58 10.67
C LEU A 44 -14.70 -0.65 9.79
N PHE A 45 -13.67 -1.41 10.16
CA PHE A 45 -13.15 -2.50 9.35
C PHE A 45 -13.77 -3.87 9.66
N ASP A 46 -14.64 -3.93 10.66
CA ASP A 46 -15.35 -5.15 11.06
C ASP A 46 -14.43 -6.28 11.51
N VAL A 47 -13.37 -5.93 12.24
CA VAL A 47 -12.36 -6.87 12.71
C VAL A 47 -12.33 -6.91 14.23
N ASP A 48 -12.05 -8.10 14.77
CA ASP A 48 -11.93 -8.33 16.22
C ASP A 48 -10.50 -8.11 16.76
N HIS A 49 -9.52 -8.04 15.86
CA HIS A 49 -8.13 -7.78 16.19
C HIS A 49 -7.44 -6.96 15.09
N VAL A 50 -6.23 -6.50 15.40
CA VAL A 50 -5.32 -5.84 14.46
C VAL A 50 -3.94 -6.43 14.67
N ALA A 51 -3.31 -6.87 13.58
CA ALA A 51 -1.97 -7.46 13.60
C ALA A 51 -0.94 -6.57 14.31
N GLU A 52 -0.09 -7.19 15.13
CA GLU A 52 0.92 -6.48 15.94
C GLU A 52 1.85 -5.62 15.07
N GLN A 53 2.22 -6.10 13.88
CA GLN A 53 3.08 -5.35 12.96
C GLN A 53 2.48 -4.01 12.55
N LEU A 54 1.18 -3.98 12.25
CA LEU A 54 0.50 -2.75 11.87
C LEU A 54 0.38 -1.81 13.08
N THR A 55 0.08 -2.35 14.26
CA THR A 55 0.03 -1.53 15.49
C THR A 55 1.38 -0.91 15.84
N TRP A 56 2.47 -1.68 15.71
CA TRP A 56 3.84 -1.19 15.87
C TRP A 56 4.17 -0.15 14.80
N PHE A 57 3.85 -0.43 13.54
CA PHE A 57 4.17 0.47 12.44
C PHE A 57 3.50 1.84 12.62
N GLN A 58 2.22 1.85 12.96
CA GLN A 58 1.46 3.08 13.20
C GLN A 58 1.90 3.80 14.49
N SER A 59 2.35 3.08 15.52
CA SER A 59 2.81 3.71 16.76
C SER A 59 4.07 4.55 16.57
N GLN A 60 4.86 4.31 15.52
CA GLN A 60 6.09 5.07 15.22
C GLN A 60 5.85 6.52 14.82
N LYS A 61 4.59 7.00 14.74
CA LYS A 61 4.23 8.42 14.55
C LYS A 61 5.09 9.11 13.49
N TRP A 62 5.13 8.49 12.32
CA TRP A 62 5.92 8.94 11.20
C TRP A 62 5.67 10.42 10.90
N PRO A 63 6.73 11.22 10.66
CA PRO A 63 6.55 12.63 10.37
C PRO A 63 5.77 12.79 9.06
N PRO A 64 4.96 13.86 8.92
CA PRO A 64 4.24 14.14 7.69
C PRO A 64 5.22 14.67 6.63
N ARG A 65 6.02 13.78 6.05
CA ARG A 65 7.03 14.04 5.02
C ARG A 65 6.94 12.98 3.92
N ARG A 66 7.45 13.33 2.74
CA ARG A 66 7.53 12.45 1.55
C ARG A 66 8.70 11.48 1.68
N LEU A 67 8.51 10.48 2.54
CA LEU A 67 9.56 9.54 2.94
C LEU A 67 9.56 8.26 2.10
N LEU A 68 8.51 8.00 1.33
CA LEU A 68 8.38 6.76 0.54
C LEU A 68 8.82 7.00 -0.92
N PRO A 69 9.09 5.94 -1.70
CA PRO A 69 9.37 6.08 -3.12
C PRO A 69 8.26 6.85 -3.83
N ASN A 70 8.60 7.59 -4.88
CA ASN A 70 7.69 8.48 -5.60
C ASN A 70 6.95 9.48 -4.68
N GLY A 71 7.62 9.92 -3.61
CA GLY A 71 7.13 10.95 -2.69
C GLY A 71 5.89 10.57 -1.88
N GLY A 72 5.65 9.27 -1.65
CA GLY A 72 4.47 8.79 -0.93
C GLY A 72 4.41 9.20 0.55
N TRP A 73 3.18 9.18 1.06
CA TRP A 73 2.81 9.52 2.43
C TRP A 73 2.39 8.30 3.22
N ILE A 74 2.74 8.28 4.51
CA ILE A 74 2.24 7.27 5.45
C ILE A 74 0.91 7.76 6.01
N MET A 75 -0.13 6.94 5.89
CA MET A 75 -1.46 7.26 6.38
C MET A 75 -1.58 6.89 7.86
N PRO A 76 -1.97 7.82 8.74
CA PRO A 76 -2.22 7.50 10.14
C PRO A 76 -3.49 6.66 10.28
N TRP A 77 -3.75 6.17 11.50
CA TRP A 77 -5.08 5.63 11.83
C TRP A 77 -6.20 6.61 11.44
N PRO A 78 -7.34 6.11 10.93
CA PRO A 78 -8.43 6.96 10.49
C PRO A 78 -9.00 7.75 11.67
N THR A 79 -9.15 9.06 11.47
CA THR A 79 -9.81 9.97 12.42
C THR A 79 -11.24 10.31 11.99
N ASN A 80 -11.54 10.12 10.69
CA ASN A 80 -12.85 10.29 10.08
C ASN A 80 -13.23 9.00 9.35
N GLY A 81 -14.26 8.31 9.82
CA GLY A 81 -14.69 7.05 9.23
C GLY A 81 -15.37 7.18 7.87
N GLY A 82 -15.92 8.35 7.52
CA GLY A 82 -16.66 8.53 6.28
C GLY A 82 -15.74 8.52 5.08
N GLU A 83 -14.67 9.32 5.15
CA GLU A 83 -13.65 9.40 4.11
C GLU A 83 -12.92 8.06 3.95
N GLU A 84 -12.57 7.41 5.06
CA GLU A 84 -11.87 6.13 5.01
C GLU A 84 -12.70 5.06 4.29
N LEU A 85 -14.00 4.93 4.62
CA LEU A 85 -14.87 3.96 3.96
C LEU A 85 -15.12 4.32 2.49
N ASP A 86 -15.31 5.60 2.15
CA ASP A 86 -15.48 6.05 0.77
C ASP A 86 -14.28 5.66 -0.10
N THR A 87 -13.06 5.78 0.44
CA THR A 87 -11.84 5.42 -0.30
C THR A 87 -11.72 3.92 -0.54
N LEU A 88 -12.35 3.07 0.26
CA LEU A 88 -12.32 1.62 0.03
C LEU A 88 -13.23 1.16 -1.11
N ALA A 89 -14.04 2.05 -1.70
CA ALA A 89 -14.80 1.77 -2.92
C ALA A 89 -13.89 1.43 -4.12
N ILE A 90 -12.58 1.68 -4.03
CA ILE A 90 -11.58 1.26 -5.03
C ILE A 90 -11.24 -0.23 -4.95
N SER A 91 -11.73 -0.96 -3.94
CA SER A 91 -11.36 -2.36 -3.64
C SER A 91 -12.07 -3.41 -4.50
N ILE A 92 -12.19 -3.10 -5.78
CA ILE A 92 -12.92 -3.88 -6.78
C ILE A 92 -12.27 -5.24 -6.99
N GLY A 93 -13.08 -6.29 -6.92
CA GLY A 93 -12.70 -7.68 -7.19
C GLY A 93 -11.71 -8.29 -6.20
N THR A 94 -11.46 -7.65 -5.05
CA THR A 94 -10.51 -8.17 -4.05
C THR A 94 -10.98 -9.53 -3.49
N PRO A 95 -10.06 -10.47 -3.19
CA PRO A 95 -10.39 -11.81 -2.70
C PRO A 95 -10.78 -11.84 -1.21
N PHE A 96 -10.98 -10.68 -0.59
CA PHE A 96 -11.37 -10.53 0.80
C PHE A 96 -12.42 -9.42 0.91
N PRO A 97 -13.20 -9.37 2.01
CA PRO A 97 -14.17 -8.29 2.20
C PRO A 97 -13.50 -6.92 2.14
N TRP A 98 -14.09 -5.99 1.39
CA TRP A 98 -13.51 -4.65 1.17
C TRP A 98 -13.22 -3.88 2.46
N ARG A 99 -13.94 -4.16 3.55
CA ARG A 99 -13.73 -3.57 4.89
C ARG A 99 -12.56 -4.18 5.65
N HIS A 100 -12.05 -5.35 5.27
CA HIS A 100 -10.96 -6.04 5.97
C HIS A 100 -9.58 -5.47 5.60
N GLN A 101 -9.47 -4.17 5.44
CA GLN A 101 -8.21 -3.51 5.10
C GLN A 101 -8.26 -2.04 5.51
N VAL A 102 -7.09 -1.48 5.74
CA VAL A 102 -6.92 -0.06 6.08
C VAL A 102 -5.88 0.57 5.17
N ARG A 103 -6.09 1.83 4.79
CA ARG A 103 -5.09 2.57 4.03
C ARG A 103 -3.82 2.74 4.84
N LEU A 104 -2.70 2.50 4.18
CA LEU A 104 -1.39 2.51 4.79
C LEU A 104 -0.47 3.54 4.15
N PHE A 105 -0.45 3.58 2.81
CA PHE A 105 0.33 4.57 2.07
C PHE A 105 -0.50 5.23 0.98
N ASN A 106 -0.30 6.53 0.81
CA ASN A 106 -0.92 7.30 -0.25
C ASN A 106 0.16 7.89 -1.17
N PHE A 107 0.05 7.61 -2.45
CA PHE A 107 0.81 8.21 -3.54
C PHE A 107 -0.16 9.03 -4.39
N GLU A 108 0.34 9.79 -5.38
CA GLU A 108 -0.47 10.71 -6.17
C GLU A 108 -1.68 10.04 -6.85
N HIS A 109 -1.50 8.80 -7.33
CA HIS A 109 -2.53 8.04 -8.06
C HIS A 109 -2.71 6.60 -7.53
N LEU A 110 -2.01 6.25 -6.44
CA LEU A 110 -2.04 4.91 -5.87
C LEU A 110 -2.27 4.96 -4.36
N VAL A 111 -3.08 4.03 -3.87
CA VAL A 111 -3.21 3.75 -2.44
C VAL A 111 -2.72 2.35 -2.18
N TYR A 112 -1.93 2.19 -1.12
CA TYR A 112 -1.55 0.89 -0.60
C TYR A 112 -2.29 0.66 0.71
N THR A 113 -2.84 -0.53 0.88
CA THR A 113 -3.58 -0.94 2.07
C THR A 113 -2.89 -2.12 2.75
N PHE A 114 -3.19 -2.30 4.02
CA PHE A 114 -2.84 -3.49 4.79
C PHE A 114 -4.12 -4.31 5.03
N VAL A 115 -4.10 -5.59 4.67
CA VAL A 115 -5.23 -6.50 4.91
C VAL A 115 -5.26 -6.94 6.38
N LEU A 116 -6.41 -6.74 7.02
CA LEU A 116 -6.60 -6.85 8.47
C LEU A 116 -7.11 -8.21 8.94
N ALA A 117 -7.62 -9.07 8.06
CA ALA A 117 -8.21 -10.34 8.46
C ALA A 117 -8.29 -11.38 7.33
N GLY A 118 -8.49 -12.63 7.72
CA GLY A 118 -8.70 -13.77 6.82
C GLY A 118 -7.39 -14.34 6.25
N ASP A 119 -7.50 -15.13 5.19
CA ASP A 119 -6.35 -15.82 4.59
C ASP A 119 -5.28 -14.87 4.00
N HIS A 120 -5.68 -13.62 3.79
CA HIS A 120 -4.84 -12.54 3.23
C HIS A 120 -4.27 -11.60 4.29
N GLU A 121 -4.48 -11.87 5.59
CA GLU A 121 -3.99 -10.99 6.65
C GLU A 121 -2.48 -10.72 6.53
N GLY A 122 -2.13 -9.44 6.63
CA GLY A 122 -0.76 -8.95 6.51
C GLY A 122 -0.32 -8.58 5.11
N GLU A 123 -1.05 -9.01 4.07
CA GLU A 123 -0.71 -8.65 2.71
C GLU A 123 -0.85 -7.16 2.45
N ILE A 124 0.01 -6.64 1.59
CA ILE A 124 -0.06 -5.26 1.11
C ILE A 124 -0.69 -5.26 -0.26
N TRP A 125 -1.83 -4.59 -0.38
CA TRP A 125 -2.55 -4.45 -1.64
C TRP A 125 -2.40 -3.03 -2.15
N ARG A 126 -2.39 -2.88 -3.47
CA ARG A 126 -2.35 -1.58 -4.14
C ARG A 126 -3.58 -1.40 -5.02
N TYR A 127 -4.04 -0.16 -5.05
CA TYR A 127 -5.18 0.28 -5.83
C TYR A 127 -4.79 1.52 -6.60
N GLU A 128 -5.13 1.50 -7.88
CA GLU A 128 -5.09 2.69 -8.69
C GLU A 128 -6.46 3.35 -8.66
N PHE A 129 -6.47 4.67 -8.45
CA PHE A 129 -7.72 5.44 -8.36
C PHE A 129 -7.83 6.49 -9.47
N THR A 130 -7.14 6.27 -10.59
CA THR A 130 -7.34 7.05 -11.82
C THR A 130 -8.68 6.67 -12.45
N PRO A 131 -9.33 7.59 -13.19
CA PRO A 131 -10.54 7.28 -13.92
C PRO A 131 -10.34 6.06 -14.83
N ASP A 132 -11.32 5.16 -14.85
CA ASP A 132 -11.38 3.99 -15.75
C ASP A 132 -10.33 2.88 -15.54
N VAL A 133 -9.52 2.94 -14.46
CA VAL A 133 -8.53 1.89 -14.16
C VAL A 133 -8.93 1.04 -12.95
N TRP A 134 -9.16 -0.25 -13.20
CA TRP A 134 -9.45 -1.26 -12.16
C TRP A 134 -8.18 -2.03 -11.82
N GLY A 135 -7.31 -1.39 -11.04
CA GLY A 135 -5.91 -1.80 -10.80
C GLY A 135 -5.64 -2.54 -9.50
N SER A 136 -6.66 -3.10 -8.83
CA SER A 136 -6.49 -3.87 -7.60
C SER A 136 -5.49 -5.00 -7.79
N ALA A 137 -4.39 -5.03 -7.05
CA ALA A 137 -3.42 -6.11 -7.08
C ALA A 137 -2.63 -6.19 -5.77
N ARG A 138 -2.10 -7.37 -5.43
CA ARG A 138 -1.17 -7.49 -4.30
C ARG A 138 0.17 -6.84 -4.66
N ALA A 139 0.63 -5.92 -3.84
CA ALA A 139 1.92 -5.25 -3.98
C ALA A 139 3.06 -6.02 -3.31
N ALA A 140 2.78 -6.59 -2.13
CA ALA A 140 3.72 -7.39 -1.37
C ALA A 140 2.99 -8.38 -0.45
N THR A 141 3.67 -9.46 -0.09
CA THR A 141 3.14 -10.49 0.81
C THR A 141 3.09 -10.04 2.28
N SER A 142 3.84 -9.00 2.63
CA SER A 142 3.91 -8.43 3.96
C SER A 142 4.51 -7.02 3.96
N LEU A 143 4.40 -6.31 5.09
CA LEU A 143 5.05 -5.02 5.30
C LEU A 143 6.58 -5.11 5.16
N ALA A 144 7.21 -6.14 5.74
CA ALA A 144 8.66 -6.26 5.66
C ALA A 144 9.12 -6.54 4.23
N ALA A 145 8.38 -7.36 3.49
CA ALA A 145 8.66 -7.63 2.07
C ALA A 145 8.58 -6.34 1.23
N LEU A 146 7.60 -5.48 1.50
CA LEU A 146 7.46 -4.19 0.81
C LEU A 146 8.68 -3.28 1.06
N PHE A 147 9.06 -3.08 2.32
CA PHE A 147 10.23 -2.27 2.67
C PHE A 147 11.54 -2.86 2.13
N SER A 148 11.67 -4.19 2.12
CA SER A 148 12.82 -4.89 1.54
C SER A 148 12.91 -4.68 0.02
N GLY A 149 11.77 -4.71 -0.68
CA GLY A 149 11.70 -4.43 -2.11
C GLY A 149 12.09 -2.99 -2.44
N TRP A 150 11.61 -2.02 -1.66
CA TRP A 150 12.03 -0.62 -1.82
C TRP A 150 13.52 -0.41 -1.53
N THR A 151 14.04 -1.04 -0.47
CA THR A 151 15.48 -1.02 -0.13
C THR A 151 16.31 -1.55 -1.29
N THR A 152 15.91 -2.70 -1.85
CA THR A 152 16.57 -3.31 -3.01
C THR A 152 16.52 -2.38 -4.22
N GLY A 153 15.39 -1.72 -4.47
CA GLY A 153 15.24 -0.70 -5.52
C GLY A 153 16.19 0.48 -5.37
N ILE A 154 16.37 0.97 -4.14
CA ILE A 154 17.34 2.04 -3.85
C ILE A 154 18.78 1.55 -4.10
N THR A 155 19.15 0.38 -3.56
CA THR A 155 20.50 -0.17 -3.70
C THR A 155 20.86 -0.46 -5.16
N ALA A 156 19.91 -0.91 -5.98
CA ALA A 156 20.10 -1.13 -7.42
C ALA A 156 20.05 0.16 -8.26
N GLY A 157 19.77 1.32 -7.63
CA GLY A 157 19.59 2.60 -8.29
C GLY A 157 18.39 2.65 -9.23
N ALA A 158 17.39 1.81 -8.99
CA ALA A 158 16.08 1.90 -9.63
C ALA A 158 15.22 2.99 -8.98
N VAL A 159 15.42 3.21 -7.68
CA VAL A 159 14.90 4.35 -6.92
C VAL A 159 16.06 5.26 -6.55
N VAL A 160 15.95 6.54 -6.86
CA VAL A 160 17.01 7.54 -6.64
C VAL A 160 16.42 8.77 -5.96
N TYR A 161 17.25 9.52 -5.24
CA TYR A 161 16.84 10.82 -4.71
C TYR A 161 16.80 11.85 -5.84
N ASP A 162 15.68 12.53 -5.98
CA ASP A 162 15.54 13.66 -6.88
C ASP A 162 15.77 14.97 -6.09
N GLU A 163 16.88 15.65 -6.39
CA GLU A 163 17.25 16.91 -5.75
C GLU A 163 16.26 18.05 -6.04
N LEU A 164 15.59 18.03 -7.19
CA LEU A 164 14.64 19.08 -7.57
C LEU A 164 13.38 19.01 -6.72
N ASN A 165 12.85 17.80 -6.57
CA ASN A 165 11.62 17.55 -5.84
C ASN A 165 11.86 17.34 -4.32
N GLY A 166 13.05 16.88 -3.94
CA GLY A 166 13.42 16.65 -2.55
C GLY A 166 12.87 15.34 -1.97
N TRP A 167 12.62 14.34 -2.81
CA TRP A 167 12.16 13.01 -2.40
C TRP A 167 12.70 11.90 -3.29
N LEU A 168 12.55 10.65 -2.85
CA LEU A 168 12.92 9.47 -3.64
C LEU A 168 11.93 9.26 -4.79
N GLN A 169 12.43 9.04 -6.00
CA GLN A 169 11.65 8.73 -7.19
C GLN A 169 12.17 7.50 -7.89
N LEU A 170 11.33 6.85 -8.68
CA LEU A 170 11.87 5.92 -9.66
C LEU A 170 12.73 6.69 -10.65
N ARG A 171 13.83 6.06 -11.04
CA ARG A 171 14.74 6.66 -11.99
C ARG A 171 14.02 6.82 -13.34
N GLU A 172 13.84 8.07 -13.75
CA GLU A 172 13.37 8.37 -15.10
C GLU A 172 14.33 7.80 -16.14
N GLY A 173 13.78 7.15 -17.14
CA GLY A 173 14.51 6.53 -18.25
C GLY A 173 13.73 6.60 -19.55
N ALA A 174 14.37 6.19 -20.64
CA ALA A 174 13.71 6.06 -21.94
C ALA A 174 12.79 4.84 -22.03
N GLN A 175 12.89 3.92 -21.08
CA GLN A 175 12.08 2.70 -20.97
C GLN A 175 10.86 2.96 -20.07
N ASP A 176 9.80 2.17 -20.29
CA ASP A 176 8.69 2.05 -19.33
C ASP A 176 9.18 1.55 -17.96
N ASP A 177 8.54 2.01 -16.89
CA ASP A 177 8.93 1.73 -15.50
C ASP A 177 8.99 0.23 -15.20
N VAL A 178 8.05 -0.56 -15.72
CA VAL A 178 8.03 -2.01 -15.49
C VAL A 178 9.24 -2.68 -16.12
N ALA A 179 9.61 -2.27 -17.35
CA ALA A 179 10.77 -2.80 -18.03
C ALA A 179 12.07 -2.46 -17.28
N MET A 180 12.19 -1.21 -16.82
CA MET A 180 13.33 -0.75 -16.03
C MET A 180 13.46 -1.53 -14.71
N LEU A 181 12.36 -1.73 -13.99
CA LEU A 181 12.36 -2.49 -12.73
C LEU A 181 12.75 -3.95 -12.95
N ARG A 182 12.22 -4.61 -13.99
CA ARG A 182 12.60 -5.99 -14.33
C ARG A 182 14.06 -6.15 -14.68
N GLU A 183 14.68 -5.13 -15.27
CA GLU A 183 16.11 -5.14 -15.59
C GLU A 183 16.98 -4.94 -14.33
N ARG A 184 16.62 -3.99 -13.47
CA ARG A 184 17.46 -3.58 -12.33
C ARG A 184 17.25 -4.40 -11.06
N VAL A 185 16.02 -4.82 -10.82
CA VAL A 185 15.60 -5.56 -9.61
C VAL A 185 14.75 -6.77 -10.00
N PRO A 186 15.31 -7.72 -10.78
CA PRO A 186 14.56 -8.83 -11.37
C PRO A 186 13.88 -9.74 -10.34
N ASP A 187 14.41 -9.80 -9.12
CA ASP A 187 13.92 -10.65 -8.03
C ASP A 187 12.85 -9.97 -7.15
N VAL A 188 12.50 -8.72 -7.44
CA VAL A 188 11.46 -7.96 -6.73
C VAL A 188 10.25 -7.79 -7.64
N ASP A 189 9.05 -8.04 -7.11
CA ASP A 189 7.84 -7.78 -7.88
C ASP A 189 7.71 -6.28 -8.19
N PHE A 190 7.54 -5.92 -9.45
CA PHE A 190 7.41 -4.53 -9.87
C PHE A 190 6.19 -3.84 -9.21
N LEU A 191 5.17 -4.61 -8.80
CA LEU A 191 4.00 -4.10 -8.08
C LEU A 191 4.32 -3.63 -6.65
N THR A 192 5.49 -3.96 -6.09
CA THR A 192 5.98 -3.36 -4.84
C THR A 192 6.24 -1.85 -5.01
N PHE A 193 6.54 -1.39 -6.23
CA PHE A 193 6.84 0.01 -6.51
C PHE A 193 5.58 0.81 -6.87
N PRO A 194 5.49 2.08 -6.47
CA PRO A 194 4.34 2.95 -6.76
C PRO A 194 4.37 3.47 -8.21
N ILE A 195 4.20 2.53 -9.15
CA ILE A 195 4.23 2.77 -10.60
C ILE A 195 2.87 2.51 -11.25
N TYR A 196 2.61 3.20 -12.36
CA TYR A 196 1.53 2.83 -13.27
C TYR A 196 1.90 1.59 -14.08
N VAL A 197 0.95 0.68 -14.32
CA VAL A 197 1.18 -0.51 -15.15
C VAL A 197 0.42 -0.35 -16.46
N ALA A 198 1.08 0.22 -17.46
CA ALA A 198 0.46 0.50 -18.76
C ALA A 198 0.12 -0.78 -19.55
N ASP A 199 0.84 -1.87 -19.32
CA ASP A 199 0.54 -3.17 -19.91
C ASP A 199 -0.63 -3.84 -19.17
N GLU A 200 -1.85 -3.63 -19.69
CA GLU A 200 -3.07 -4.23 -19.16
C GLU A 200 -2.98 -5.77 -19.12
N SER A 201 -2.35 -6.41 -20.12
CA SER A 201 -2.28 -7.87 -20.16
C SER A 201 -1.47 -8.42 -18.99
N LEU A 202 -0.39 -7.72 -18.64
CA LEU A 202 0.44 -8.02 -17.50
C LEU A 202 -0.30 -7.77 -16.18
N LEU A 203 -1.00 -6.65 -16.05
CA LEU A 203 -1.81 -6.35 -14.87
C LEU A 203 -2.89 -7.41 -14.65
N ARG A 204 -3.61 -7.80 -15.71
CA ARG A 204 -4.64 -8.85 -15.66
C ARG A 204 -4.05 -10.22 -15.30
N ALA A 205 -2.83 -10.53 -15.73
CA ALA A 205 -2.15 -11.75 -15.31
C ALA A 205 -1.88 -11.73 -13.79
N ARG A 206 -1.36 -10.62 -13.26
CA ARG A 206 -1.13 -10.46 -11.81
C ARG A 206 -2.40 -10.52 -10.99
N GLN A 207 -3.48 -9.93 -11.48
CA GLN A 207 -4.80 -9.99 -10.84
C GLN A 207 -5.30 -11.42 -10.68
N ARG A 208 -5.21 -12.23 -11.76
CA ARG A 208 -5.56 -13.66 -11.70
C ARG A 208 -4.68 -14.43 -10.72
N GLU A 209 -3.38 -14.18 -10.71
CA GLU A 209 -2.44 -14.80 -9.76
C GLU A 209 -2.78 -14.47 -8.30
N CYS A 210 -3.30 -13.26 -8.05
CA CYS A 210 -3.70 -12.80 -6.73
C CYS A 210 -5.14 -13.19 -6.34
N GLY A 211 -5.87 -13.92 -7.20
CA GLY A 211 -7.25 -14.34 -6.93
C GLY A 211 -8.28 -13.22 -7.07
N VAL A 212 -7.96 -12.14 -7.78
CA VAL A 212 -8.92 -11.07 -8.06
C VAL A 212 -10.08 -11.61 -8.91
N ASP A 213 -11.31 -11.24 -8.55
CA ASP A 213 -12.50 -11.55 -9.32
C ASP A 213 -12.48 -10.79 -10.66
N MET A 214 -12.06 -11.51 -11.70
CA MET A 214 -11.94 -10.96 -13.03
C MET A 214 -13.29 -10.61 -13.66
N ASP A 215 -14.38 -11.27 -13.27
CA ASP A 215 -15.71 -10.94 -13.78
C ASP A 215 -16.14 -9.56 -13.26
N CYS A 216 -15.87 -9.26 -12.00
CA CYS A 216 -16.06 -7.92 -11.43
C CYS A 216 -15.18 -6.87 -12.12
N ILE A 217 -13.91 -7.19 -12.40
CA ILE A 217 -12.99 -6.30 -13.13
C ILE A 217 -13.49 -6.01 -14.56
N GLU A 218 -14.00 -7.03 -15.26
CA GLU A 218 -14.53 -6.88 -16.63
C GLU A 218 -15.83 -6.07 -16.67
N ARG A 219 -16.66 -6.15 -15.63
CA ARG A 219 -17.85 -5.30 -15.45
C ARG A 219 -17.49 -3.84 -15.15
N GLY A 220 -16.29 -3.59 -14.63
CA GLY A 220 -15.74 -2.26 -14.40
C GLY A 220 -16.63 -1.36 -13.57
N PHE A 221 -17.14 -0.28 -14.19
CA PHE A 221 -17.92 0.76 -13.51
C PHE A 221 -19.16 0.21 -12.79
N ASP A 222 -19.84 -0.80 -13.37
CA ASP A 222 -21.01 -1.41 -12.73
C ASP A 222 -20.63 -2.09 -11.40
N CYS A 223 -19.49 -2.79 -11.35
CA CYS A 223 -19.02 -3.40 -10.10
C CYS A 223 -18.62 -2.33 -9.07
N TYR A 224 -18.08 -1.20 -9.55
CA TYR A 224 -17.78 -0.05 -8.70
C TYR A 224 -19.02 0.60 -8.11
N GLU A 225 -20.08 0.82 -8.88
CA GLU A 225 -21.32 1.39 -8.35
C GLU A 225 -21.96 0.50 -7.28
N GLU A 226 -21.97 -0.82 -7.49
CA GLU A 226 -22.45 -1.80 -6.50
C GLU A 226 -21.65 -1.75 -5.19
N LEU A 227 -20.31 -1.68 -5.29
CA LEU A 227 -19.46 -1.55 -4.12
C LEU A 227 -19.69 -0.20 -3.43
N PHE A 228 -19.78 0.89 -4.19
CA PHE A 228 -19.98 2.22 -3.65
C PHE A 228 -21.33 2.37 -2.93
N ASP A 229 -22.39 1.75 -3.45
CA ASP A 229 -23.68 1.70 -2.76
C ASP A 229 -23.63 0.86 -1.47
N THR A 230 -22.85 -0.23 -1.48
CA THR A 230 -22.57 -1.03 -0.28
C THR A 230 -21.82 -0.23 0.78
N VAL A 231 -20.82 0.57 0.38
CA VAL A 231 -20.09 1.50 1.25
C VAL A 231 -21.04 2.53 1.85
N ARG A 232 -21.90 3.16 1.05
CA ARG A 232 -22.91 4.13 1.51
C ARG A 232 -23.92 3.53 2.47
N ALA A 233 -24.37 2.30 2.22
CA ALA A 233 -25.26 1.59 3.13
C ALA A 233 -24.57 1.29 4.48
N THR A 234 -23.30 0.88 4.44
CA THR A 234 -22.49 0.60 5.63
C THR A 234 -22.23 1.86 6.45
N ARG A 235 -21.89 2.98 5.81
CA ARG A 235 -21.73 4.26 6.51
C ARG A 235 -22.98 4.64 7.29
N ARG A 236 -24.16 4.52 6.64
CA ARG A 236 -25.46 4.76 7.28
C ARG A 236 -25.70 3.82 8.47
N SER A 237 -25.35 2.53 8.37
CA SER A 237 -25.53 1.59 9.48
C SER A 237 -24.58 1.87 10.65
N LEU A 238 -23.39 2.40 10.38
CA LEU A 238 -22.40 2.81 11.39
C LEU A 238 -22.67 4.21 11.97
N GLY A 239 -23.63 4.96 11.42
CA GLY A 239 -23.97 6.31 11.86
C GLY A 239 -22.93 7.38 11.46
N ILE A 240 -22.33 7.21 10.28
CA ILE A 240 -21.25 8.05 9.71
C ILE A 240 -21.72 8.73 8.41
#